data_AF-E4PXS2-F1
#
_entry.id   AF-E4PXS2-F1
#
_cell.length_a   1.000
_cell.length_b   1.000
_cell.length_c   1.000
_cell.angle_alpha   90.00
_cell.angle_beta   90.00
_cell.angle_gamma   90.00
#
_symmetry.space_group_name_H-M   'P 1'
#
loop_
_entity.id
_entity.type
_entity.pdbx_description
1 polymer ?
#
loop_
_entity_poly.entity_id
_entity_poly.type
_entity_poly.pdbx_seq_one_letter_code
_entity_poly.pdbx_strand_id
1 'polypeptide(L)' 'MKGVYFMNENLEKYIKSLPLLGLLISILLIVLFFFILDVDEDLFVVFLYCLLPLIVNLSIYGFYVFVKRK' A
#
# COMPACT_ATOMS: atom_id res chain seq x y z
N MET A 1 -9.05 -21.39 20.28
CA MET A 1 -8.10 -21.08 19.19
C MET A 1 -7.00 -20.19 19.74
N LYS A 2 -5.84 -20.77 20.10
CA LYS A 2 -4.63 -20.05 20.52
C LYS A 2 -3.66 -20.09 19.34
N GLY A 3 -3.69 -19.05 18.52
CA GLY A 3 -2.83 -18.91 17.34
C GLY A 3 -2.56 -17.45 17.02
N VAL A 4 -2.56 -16.58 18.03
CA VAL A 4 -2.09 -15.21 17.88
C VAL A 4 -0.57 -15.31 17.89
N TYR A 5 -0.04 -15.41 16.66
CA TYR A 5 1.37 -15.43 16.33
C TYR A 5 2.16 -14.48 17.24
N PHE A 6 3.26 -14.97 17.81
CA PHE A 6 4.36 -14.13 18.28
C PHE A 6 4.83 -13.31 17.07
N MET A 7 4.19 -12.17 16.80
CA MET A 7 4.68 -11.28 15.76
C MET A 7 5.97 -10.66 16.27
N ASN A 8 7.03 -10.91 15.54
CA ASN A 8 8.31 -10.26 15.76
C ASN A 8 8.11 -8.73 15.69
N GLU A 9 8.77 -7.98 16.57
CA GLU A 9 8.76 -6.51 16.61
C GLU A 9 9.07 -5.89 15.24
N ASN A 10 9.94 -6.55 14.46
CA ASN A 10 10.29 -6.13 13.10
C ASN A 10 9.11 -6.22 12.14
N LEU A 11 8.26 -7.24 12.28
CA LEU A 11 7.09 -7.43 11.45
C LEU A 11 5.99 -6.42 11.81
N GLU A 12 5.84 -6.08 13.10
CA GLU A 12 4.95 -4.99 13.51
C GLU A 12 5.42 -3.62 12.96
N LYS A 13 6.73 -3.34 13.01
CA LYS A 13 7.30 -2.12 12.41
C LYS A 13 7.07 -2.08 10.91
N TYR A 14 7.25 -3.20 10.22
CA TYR A 14 6.97 -3.33 8.79
C TYR A 14 5.50 -3.07 8.46
N ILE A 15 4.56 -3.70 9.18
CA ILE A 15 3.14 -3.51 8.91
C ILE A 15 2.72 -2.05 9.14
N LYS A 16 3.28 -1.38 10.16
CA LYS A 16 3.06 0.05 10.40
C LYS A 16 3.64 0.94 9.30
N SER A 17 4.68 0.50 8.59
CA SER A 17 5.26 1.26 7.48
C SER A 17 4.60 0.99 6.13
N LEU A 18 3.78 -0.07 6.00
CA LEU A 18 3.06 -0.41 4.76
C LEU A 18 2.30 0.78 4.15
N PRO A 19 1.51 1.59 4.90
CA PRO A 19 0.82 2.74 4.32
C PRO A 19 1.78 3.78 3.72
N LEU A 20 2.91 4.01 4.38
CA LEU A 20 3.95 4.92 3.90
C LEU A 20 4.62 4.37 2.62
N LEU A 21 4.91 3.07 2.60
CA LEU A 21 5.46 2.39 1.42
C LEU A 21 4.49 2.45 0.25
N GLY A 22 3.20 2.20 0.49
CA GLY A 22 2.15 2.30 -0.53
C GLY A 22 2.05 3.70 -1.12
N LEU A 23 2.15 4.74 -0.28
CA LEU A 23 2.17 6.13 -0.72
C LEU A 23 3.41 6.43 -1.58
N LEU A 24 4.59 6.01 -1.13
CA LEU A 24 5.84 6.25 -1.87
C LEU A 24 5.84 5.56 -3.24
N ILE A 25 5.39 4.30 -3.30
CA ILE A 25 5.24 3.55 -4.56
C ILE A 25 4.24 4.26 -5.49
N SER A 26 3.12 4.75 -4.94
CA SER A 26 2.11 5.47 -5.72
C SER A 26 2.67 6.75 -6.34
N ILE A 27 3.45 7.54 -5.57
CA ILE A 27 4.12 8.74 -6.10
C ILE A 27 5.10 8.38 -7.22
N LEU A 28 5.91 7.34 -7.02
CA LEU A 28 6.86 6.90 -8.06
C LEU A 28 6.16 6.45 -9.35
N LEU A 29 5.02 5.76 -9.22
CA LEU A 29 4.19 5.36 -10.36
C LEU A 29 3.61 6.57 -11.10
N ILE A 30 3.10 7.58 -10.38
CA ILE A 30 2.63 8.82 -10.98
C ILE A 30 3.78 9.47 -11.77
N VAL A 31 4.96 9.59 -11.17
CA VAL A 31 6.11 10.20 -11.86
C VAL A 31 6.48 9.38 -13.11
N LEU A 32 6.54 8.06 -13.00
CA LEU A 32 6.89 7.18 -14.10
C LEU A 32 5.89 7.28 -15.26
N PHE A 33 4.60 7.19 -14.98
CA PHE A 33 3.57 7.16 -16.01
C PHE A 33 3.32 8.53 -16.66
N PHE A 34 3.34 9.61 -15.88
CA PHE A 34 3.03 10.95 -16.40
C PHE A 34 4.24 11.69 -16.97
N PHE A 35 5.48 11.37 -16.55
CA PHE A 35 6.66 12.11 -17.00
C PHE A 35 7.64 11.30 -17.84
N ILE A 36 7.65 9.97 -17.74
CA ILE A 36 8.63 9.12 -18.43
C ILE A 36 7.98 8.35 -19.58
N LEU A 37 6.87 7.65 -19.31
CA LEU A 37 6.25 6.76 -20.30
C LEU A 37 5.32 7.47 -21.30
N ASP A 38 4.92 8.72 -21.05
CA ASP A 38 4.02 9.52 -21.90
C ASP A 38 2.82 8.70 -22.43
N VAL A 39 2.06 8.12 -21.51
CA VAL A 39 1.02 7.14 -21.86
C VAL A 39 -0.21 7.86 -22.46
N ASP A 40 -0.54 7.50 -23.71
CA ASP A 40 -1.76 7.94 -24.43
C ASP A 40 -3.07 7.30 -23.92
N GLU A 41 -3.01 6.56 -22.81
CA GLU A 41 -4.17 5.89 -22.22
C GLU A 41 -5.05 6.86 -21.43
N ASP A 42 -6.27 6.42 -21.09
CA ASP A 42 -7.18 7.19 -20.26
C ASP A 42 -6.52 7.53 -18.92
N LEU A 43 -6.32 8.83 -18.68
CA LEU A 43 -5.72 9.39 -17.48
C LEU A 43 -6.39 8.86 -16.20
N PHE A 44 -7.69 8.56 -16.25
CA PHE A 44 -8.43 8.00 -15.12
C PHE A 44 -7.97 6.58 -14.77
N VAL A 45 -7.72 5.74 -15.78
CA VAL A 45 -7.25 4.36 -15.59
C VAL A 45 -5.83 4.35 -15.03
N VAL A 46 -4.95 5.18 -15.60
CA VAL A 46 -3.56 5.32 -15.13
C VAL A 46 -3.53 5.84 -13.69
N PHE A 47 -4.38 6.83 -13.36
CA PHE A 47 -4.48 7.35 -12.01
C PHE A 47 -4.96 6.29 -11.00
N LEU A 48 -5.99 5.52 -11.34
CA LEU A 48 -6.46 4.41 -10.51
C LEU A 48 -5.36 3.35 -10.31
N TYR A 49 -4.60 3.05 -11.36
CA TYR A 49 -3.49 2.10 -11.29
C TYR A 49 -2.39 2.60 -10.34
N CYS A 50 -2.09 3.90 -10.38
CA CYS A 50 -1.15 4.53 -9.47
C CYS A 50 -1.63 4.55 -8.01
N LEU A 51 -2.95 4.59 -7.76
CA LEU A 51 -3.54 4.56 -6.42
C LEU A 51 -3.65 3.14 -5.83
N LEU A 52 -3.60 2.12 -6.68
CA LEU A 52 -3.75 0.73 -6.27
C LEU A 52 -2.79 0.29 -5.15
N PRO A 53 -1.48 0.63 -5.18
CA PRO A 53 -0.55 0.28 -4.10
C PRO A 53 -0.92 0.93 -2.77
N LEU A 54 -1.44 2.17 -2.79
CA LEU A 54 -1.90 2.84 -1.58
C LEU A 54 -3.11 2.10 -0.99
N ILE A 55 -4.10 1.77 -1.81
CA ILE A 55 -5.33 1.09 -1.38
C ILE A 55 -5.01 -0.29 -0.80
N VAL A 56 -4.17 -1.08 -1.47
CA VAL A 56 -3.80 -2.42 -1.02
C VAL A 56 -3.04 -2.37 0.31
N ASN A 57 -2.01 -1.52 0.41
CA ASN A 57 -1.21 -1.42 1.63
C ASN A 57 -1.99 -0.85 2.81
N LEU A 58 -2.88 0.12 2.56
CA LEU A 58 -3.78 0.67 3.57
C LEU A 58 -4.78 -0.38 4.05
N SER A 59 -5.32 -1.21 3.14
CA SER A 59 -6.24 -2.28 3.47
C SER A 59 -5.59 -3.36 4.34
N ILE A 60 -4.34 -3.75 4.04
CA ILE A 60 -3.58 -4.70 4.85
C ILE A 60 -3.32 -4.14 6.25
N TYR A 61 -2.90 -2.88 6.36
CA TYR A 61 -2.72 -2.21 7.64
C TYR A 61 -4.04 -2.10 8.43
N GLY A 62 -5.13 -1.73 7.76
CA GLY A 62 -6.46 -1.64 8.36
C GLY A 62 -6.95 -2.98 8.88
N PHE A 63 -6.79 -4.05 8.10
CA PHE A 63 -7.09 -5.42 8.53
C PHE A 63 -6.24 -5.83 9.74
N TYR A 64 -4.95 -5.52 9.72
CA TYR A 64 -4.06 -5.77 10.85
C TYR A 64 -4.51 -5.05 12.13
N VAL A 65 -4.87 -3.76 12.03
CA VAL A 65 -5.38 -2.98 13.17
C VAL A 65 -6.70 -3.57 13.67
N PHE A 66 -7.59 -3.98 12.77
CA PHE A 66 -8.87 -4.61 13.13
C PHE A 66 -8.67 -5.93 13.87
N VAL A 67 -7.79 -6.81 13.37
CA VAL A 67 -7.46 -8.09 14.00
C VAL A 67 -6.77 -7.87 15.35
N LYS A 68 -5.84 -6.91 15.46
CA LYS A 68 -5.12 -6.61 16.71
C LYS A 68 -6.01 -5.98 17.78
N ARG A 69 -7.10 -5.29 17.40
CA ARG A 69 -8.07 -4.72 18.34
C ARG A 69 -9.08 -5.74 18.88
N LYS A 70 -9.13 -6.95 18.32
CA LYS A 70 -10.07 -8.01 18.67
C LYS A 70 -9.41 -9.07 19.53
#